data_AF-A0A9D6L924-F1
#
_entry.id   AF-A0A9D6L924-F1
#
_cell.length_a   1.000
_cell.length_b   1.000
_cell.length_c   1.000
_cell.angle_alpha   90.00
_cell.angle_beta   90.00
_cell.angle_gamma   90.00
#
_symmetry.space_group_name_H-M   'P 1'
#
loop_
_entity.id
_entity.type
_entity.pdbx_description
1 polymer ?
#
loop_
_entity_poly.entity_id
_entity_poly.type
_entity_poly.pdbx_seq_one_letter_code
_entity_poly.pdbx_strand_id
1 'polypeptide(L)'
;MPSASDRTGSPSSPLTPLEPVLDFARAWAGGDRLALIVSGSHASGEAVWAEHEGRRVSLSDLDVVAVVPDAAAKRAARERARAASDGLATRLLALGLAAPLEVGFHTPADLERMPARPATLELRRHGAVIEGDPSWLARVPTWSARDVSAEETLLLLENRGFELIGAECLRDRAGLAALQRRHAVLKTALDLAGIEALAAGEYPDGAAARVARARAHRDRDPAHEPPWDEALAWRAGVLTGDGGAAAEGELARTIAAWVGLWRRRVGDPGDPARPFAAIARVAARARARRRVREAV
;
A
#
# COMPACT_ATOMS: atom_id res chain seq x y z
N MET A 1 -12.01 1.19 27.03
CA MET A 1 -12.74 1.82 25.90
C MET A 1 -12.51 3.31 25.97
N PRO A 2 -11.54 3.88 25.24
CA PRO A 2 -11.36 5.32 25.17
C PRO A 2 -12.45 5.94 24.28
N SER A 3 -13.06 7.00 24.80
CA SER A 3 -14.17 7.76 24.21
C SER A 3 -13.77 8.51 22.94
N ALA A 4 -14.69 8.59 21.98
CA ALA A 4 -14.52 9.18 20.65
C ALA A 4 -14.68 10.72 20.58
N SER A 5 -14.48 11.47 21.67
CA SER A 5 -14.87 12.89 21.71
C SER A 5 -13.80 13.91 22.12
N ASP A 6 -12.53 13.53 22.31
CA ASP A 6 -11.45 14.47 22.67
C ASP A 6 -10.31 14.50 21.64
N ARG A 7 -10.58 15.07 20.45
CA ARG A 7 -9.54 15.43 19.45
C ARG A 7 -9.53 16.93 19.12
N THR A 8 -9.69 17.78 20.14
CA THR A 8 -9.61 19.26 19.98
C THR A 8 -8.46 19.92 20.75
N GLY A 9 -7.59 19.16 21.42
CA GLY A 9 -6.19 19.59 21.55
C GLY A 9 -5.51 19.38 20.20
N SER A 10 -4.66 20.30 19.74
CA SER A 10 -4.01 20.21 18.42
C SER A 10 -2.60 19.58 18.55
N PRO A 11 -2.47 18.23 18.58
CA PRO A 11 -1.22 17.60 18.17
C PRO A 11 -1.10 17.82 16.66
N SER A 12 0.07 18.22 16.20
CA SER A 12 0.37 18.33 14.76
C SER A 12 -0.15 17.09 14.04
N SER A 13 -0.93 17.31 12.98
CA SER A 13 -1.44 16.23 12.14
C SER A 13 -0.28 15.29 11.79
N PRO A 14 -0.48 13.96 11.79
CA PRO A 14 0.57 13.01 11.39
C PRO A 14 1.09 13.28 9.96
N LEU A 15 0.35 14.08 9.17
CA LEU A 15 0.69 14.53 7.83
C LEU A 15 1.51 15.83 7.77
N THR A 16 1.64 16.58 8.87
CA THR A 16 2.39 17.86 8.90
C THR A 16 3.80 17.74 8.30
N PRO A 17 4.60 16.68 8.56
CA PRO A 17 5.92 16.53 7.93
C PRO A 17 5.87 16.36 6.40
N LEU A 18 4.72 16.02 5.83
CA LEU A 18 4.53 15.73 4.40
C LEU A 18 3.76 16.84 3.66
N GLU A 19 3.43 17.95 4.31
CA GLU A 19 2.78 19.09 3.64
C GLU A 19 3.52 19.57 2.39
N PRO A 20 4.86 19.72 2.41
CA PRO A 20 5.61 20.09 1.20
C PRO A 20 5.52 19.03 0.09
N VAL A 21 5.34 17.76 0.44
CA VAL A 21 5.15 16.69 -0.56
C VAL A 21 3.75 16.78 -1.16
N LEU A 22 2.73 17.08 -0.34
CA LEU A 22 1.34 17.26 -0.78
C LEU A 22 1.17 18.43 -1.75
N ASP A 23 2.09 19.41 -1.75
CA ASP A 23 2.10 20.49 -2.74
C ASP A 23 2.30 19.99 -4.18
N PHE A 24 3.00 18.87 -4.39
CA PHE A 24 3.05 18.23 -5.71
C PHE A 24 1.67 17.74 -6.13
N ALA A 25 0.94 17.06 -5.23
CA ALA A 25 -0.40 16.58 -5.52
C ALA A 25 -1.37 17.74 -5.80
N ARG A 26 -1.28 18.85 -5.05
CA ARG A 26 -2.03 20.10 -5.30
C ARG A 26 -1.72 20.67 -6.68
N ALA A 27 -0.45 20.82 -7.01
CA ALA A 27 0.02 21.38 -8.28
C ALA A 27 -0.42 20.51 -9.47
N TRP A 28 -0.31 19.18 -9.34
CA TRP A 28 -0.77 18.27 -10.39
C TRP A 28 -2.29 18.27 -10.52
N ALA A 29 -3.04 18.25 -9.42
CA ALA A 29 -4.50 18.27 -9.47
C ALA A 29 -5.07 19.56 -10.10
N GLY A 30 -4.39 20.69 -9.94
CA GLY A 30 -4.82 21.99 -10.47
C GLY A 30 -5.60 22.82 -9.45
N GLY A 31 -5.84 24.09 -9.79
CA GLY A 31 -6.55 25.04 -8.92
C GLY A 31 -8.06 24.82 -8.84
N ASP A 32 -8.63 24.06 -9.78
CA ASP A 32 -10.05 23.69 -9.86
C ASP A 32 -10.37 22.37 -9.16
N ARG A 33 -9.39 21.74 -8.49
CA ARG A 33 -9.59 20.52 -7.72
C ARG A 33 -10.68 20.71 -6.66
N LEU A 34 -11.46 19.66 -6.44
CA LEU A 34 -12.59 19.66 -5.50
C LEU A 34 -12.20 19.13 -4.12
N ALA A 35 -11.22 18.21 -4.07
CA ALA A 35 -10.71 17.67 -2.83
C ALA A 35 -9.34 17.02 -2.99
N LEU A 36 -8.62 16.91 -1.87
CA LEU A 36 -7.48 16.01 -1.71
C LEU A 36 -7.71 15.12 -0.49
N ILE A 37 -7.56 13.82 -0.68
CA ILE A 37 -7.79 12.81 0.34
C ILE A 37 -6.53 11.96 0.46
N VAL A 38 -5.92 11.92 1.64
CA VAL A 38 -4.80 11.01 1.92
C VAL A 38 -5.37 9.65 2.31
N SER A 39 -4.74 8.58 1.82
CA SER A 39 -5.11 7.20 2.10
C SER A 39 -3.91 6.39 2.59
N GLY A 40 -4.08 5.07 2.66
CA GLY A 40 -3.02 4.13 2.99
C GLY A 40 -2.46 4.35 4.39
N SER A 41 -1.17 4.00 4.54
CA SER A 41 -0.52 3.92 5.84
C SER A 41 -0.40 5.26 6.56
N HIS A 42 -0.30 6.38 5.85
CA HIS A 42 -0.23 7.69 6.50
C HIS A 42 -1.57 8.12 7.08
N ALA A 43 -2.67 7.78 6.40
CA ALA A 43 -4.02 8.07 6.89
C ALA A 43 -4.41 7.15 8.08
N SER A 44 -3.99 5.88 8.05
CA SER A 44 -4.26 4.92 9.13
C SER A 44 -3.28 4.99 10.30
N GLY A 45 -2.25 5.84 10.24
CA GLY A 45 -1.22 5.93 11.27
C GLY A 45 -0.24 4.74 11.31
N GLU A 46 -0.17 3.97 10.22
CA GLU A 46 0.70 2.80 10.08
C GLU A 46 1.96 3.05 9.22
N ALA A 47 2.18 4.30 8.81
CA ALA A 47 3.33 4.68 8.00
C ALA A 47 4.64 4.44 8.75
N VAL A 48 5.62 3.87 8.05
CA VAL A 48 6.95 3.62 8.63
C VAL A 48 7.85 4.81 8.40
N TRP A 49 8.54 5.19 9.47
CA TRP A 49 9.53 6.25 9.49
C TRP A 49 10.87 5.70 9.95
N ALA A 50 11.96 6.19 9.38
CA ALA A 50 13.31 5.83 9.76
C ALA A 50 14.20 7.08 9.84
N GLU A 51 15.29 6.99 10.61
CA GLU A 51 16.36 7.99 10.57
C GLU A 51 17.33 7.66 9.45
N HIS A 52 17.64 8.65 8.61
CA HIS A 52 18.60 8.55 7.53
C HIS A 52 19.38 9.88 7.43
N GLU A 53 20.71 9.80 7.55
CA GLU A 53 21.59 10.98 7.54
C GLU A 53 21.16 12.07 8.54
N GLY A 54 20.74 11.66 9.74
CA GLY A 54 20.28 12.56 10.81
C GLY A 54 18.93 13.22 10.55
N ARG A 55 18.17 12.74 9.56
CA ARG A 55 16.83 13.21 9.24
C ARG A 55 15.82 12.07 9.31
N ARG A 56 14.64 12.37 9.84
CA ARG A 56 13.50 11.48 9.79
C ARG A 56 12.91 11.45 8.38
N VAL A 57 12.85 10.27 7.77
CA VAL A 57 12.27 10.04 6.44
C VAL A 57 11.17 8.99 6.50
N SER A 58 10.11 9.16 5.72
CA SER A 58 9.08 8.12 5.56
C SER A 58 9.53 7.11 4.52
N LEU A 59 9.45 5.83 4.86
CA LEU A 59 9.73 4.71 3.94
C LEU A 59 8.46 4.19 3.26
N SER A 60 7.29 4.62 3.73
CA SER A 60 6.00 4.23 3.17
C SER A 60 5.56 5.19 2.07
N ASP A 61 4.93 4.64 1.04
CA ASP A 61 4.36 5.38 -0.08
C ASP A 61 3.28 6.35 0.43
N LEU A 62 3.15 7.52 -0.20
CA LEU A 62 2.09 8.48 0.09
C LEU A 62 0.97 8.35 -0.95
N ASP A 63 -0.14 7.76 -0.55
CA ASP A 63 -1.33 7.59 -1.39
C ASP A 63 -2.26 8.80 -1.29
N VAL A 64 -2.50 9.48 -2.42
CA VAL A 64 -3.39 10.64 -2.50
C VAL A 64 -4.47 10.42 -3.56
N VAL A 65 -5.73 10.64 -3.18
CA VAL A 65 -6.87 10.73 -4.09
C VAL A 65 -7.18 12.20 -4.32
N ALA A 66 -6.92 12.67 -5.54
CA ALA A 66 -7.27 14.01 -5.98
C ALA A 66 -8.60 13.99 -6.73
N VAL A 67 -9.60 14.68 -6.20
CA VAL A 67 -10.91 14.82 -6.85
C VAL A 67 -10.88 16.06 -7.73
N VAL A 68 -11.13 15.88 -9.03
CA VAL A 68 -11.13 16.92 -10.07
C VAL A 68 -12.51 17.00 -10.72
N PRO A 69 -12.93 18.15 -11.24
CA PRO A 69 -14.34 18.37 -11.61
C PRO A 69 -14.82 17.43 -12.73
N ASP A 70 -13.97 17.16 -13.72
CA ASP A 70 -14.36 16.40 -14.90
C ASP A 70 -13.19 15.61 -15.54
N ALA A 71 -13.52 14.92 -16.63
CA ALA A 71 -12.56 14.10 -17.36
C ALA A 71 -11.45 14.92 -18.06
N ALA A 72 -11.69 16.18 -18.40
CA ALA A 72 -10.69 17.05 -19.00
C ALA A 72 -9.66 17.49 -17.94
N ALA A 73 -10.13 17.93 -16.78
CA ALA A 73 -9.27 18.25 -15.63
C ALA A 73 -8.44 17.02 -15.20
N LYS A 74 -9.06 15.83 -15.17
CA LYS A 74 -8.35 14.56 -14.91
C LYS A 74 -7.22 14.27 -15.90
N ARG A 75 -7.43 14.50 -17.21
CA ARG A 75 -6.37 14.32 -18.23
C ARG A 75 -5.25 15.33 -18.04
N ALA A 76 -5.60 16.61 -17.88
CA ALA A 76 -4.63 17.67 -17.66
C ALA A 76 -3.79 17.42 -16.39
N ALA A 77 -4.40 16.92 -15.32
CA ALA A 77 -3.71 16.59 -14.09
C ALA A 77 -2.69 15.45 -14.28
N ARG A 78 -3.08 14.39 -15.02
CA ARG A 78 -2.17 13.30 -15.40
C ARG A 78 -1.01 13.80 -16.27
N GLU A 79 -1.27 14.71 -17.21
CA GLU A 79 -0.22 15.30 -18.05
C GLU A 79 0.76 16.12 -17.22
N ARG A 80 0.27 16.93 -16.26
CA ARG A 80 1.13 17.68 -15.33
C ARG A 80 1.97 16.75 -14.46
N ALA A 81 1.39 15.68 -13.91
CA ALA A 81 2.12 14.71 -13.10
C ALA A 81 3.21 14.00 -13.92
N ARG A 82 2.90 13.56 -15.15
CA ARG A 82 3.89 12.98 -16.08
C ARG A 82 5.01 13.95 -16.42
N ALA A 83 4.69 15.19 -16.75
CA ALA A 83 5.69 16.21 -17.07
C ALA A 83 6.59 16.52 -15.88
N ALA A 84 6.12 16.26 -14.65
CA ALA A 84 6.86 16.49 -13.41
C ALA A 84 7.60 15.24 -12.89
N SER A 85 7.60 14.11 -13.59
CA SER A 85 8.20 12.85 -13.09
C SER A 85 9.72 12.92 -12.96
N ASP A 86 10.37 13.70 -13.82
CA ASP A 86 11.82 13.76 -13.89
C ASP A 86 12.43 14.30 -12.59
N GLY A 87 13.33 13.53 -11.99
CA GLY A 87 13.94 13.87 -10.70
C GLY A 87 12.96 13.97 -9.53
N LEU A 88 11.73 13.44 -9.66
CA LEU A 88 10.74 13.50 -8.59
C LEU A 88 11.22 12.77 -7.33
N ALA A 89 11.77 11.56 -7.47
CA ALA A 89 12.25 10.77 -6.32
C ALA A 89 13.30 11.54 -5.48
N THR A 90 14.24 12.24 -6.13
CA THR A 90 15.24 13.06 -5.45
C THR A 90 14.60 14.23 -4.68
N ARG A 91 13.60 14.89 -5.28
CA ARG A 91 12.86 15.99 -4.65
C ARG A 91 12.03 15.49 -3.47
N LEU A 92 11.34 14.36 -3.61
CA LEU A 92 10.58 13.73 -2.53
C LEU A 92 11.49 13.38 -1.34
N LEU A 93 12.66 12.79 -1.61
CA LEU A 93 13.64 12.46 -0.57
C LEU A 93 14.14 13.72 0.15
N ALA A 94 14.40 14.80 -0.59
CA ALA A 94 14.80 16.07 0.01
C ALA A 94 13.72 16.64 0.96
N LEU A 95 12.45 16.31 0.72
CA LEU A 95 11.30 16.68 1.56
C LEU A 95 10.91 15.61 2.59
N GLY A 96 11.75 14.57 2.79
CA GLY A 96 11.54 13.56 3.83
C GLY A 96 10.67 12.37 3.41
N LEU A 97 10.35 12.20 2.13
CA LEU A 97 9.68 11.01 1.61
C LEU A 97 10.65 10.16 0.78
N ALA A 98 11.07 9.02 1.32
CA ALA A 98 11.94 8.05 0.67
C ALA A 98 11.14 6.92 -0.03
N ALA A 99 9.98 7.27 -0.56
CA ALA A 99 9.04 6.37 -1.20
C ALA A 99 8.28 7.11 -2.33
N PRO A 100 7.54 6.40 -3.20
CA PRO A 100 6.67 7.02 -4.18
C PRO A 100 5.59 7.93 -3.56
N LEU A 101 5.25 8.99 -4.29
CA LEU A 101 3.99 9.72 -4.15
C LEU A 101 3.03 9.18 -5.22
N GLU A 102 1.99 8.45 -4.81
CA GLU A 102 0.99 7.91 -5.73
C GLU A 102 -0.26 8.81 -5.73
N VAL A 103 -0.55 9.48 -6.85
CA VAL A 103 -1.73 10.35 -6.97
C VAL A 103 -2.76 9.78 -7.95
N GLY A 104 -3.89 9.35 -7.40
CA GLY A 104 -5.06 8.97 -8.17
C GLY A 104 -5.91 10.19 -8.50
N PHE A 105 -6.07 10.51 -9.78
CA PHE A 105 -6.99 11.57 -10.24
C PHE A 105 -8.38 11.00 -10.54
N HIS A 106 -9.40 11.45 -9.81
CA HIS A 106 -10.77 10.95 -9.88
C HIS A 106 -11.77 12.07 -10.14
N THR A 107 -12.70 11.83 -11.06
CA THR A 107 -13.92 12.65 -11.10
C THR A 107 -14.86 12.26 -9.95
N PRO A 108 -15.88 13.07 -9.62
CA PRO A 108 -16.87 12.67 -8.62
C PRO A 108 -17.54 11.33 -8.93
N ALA A 109 -17.86 11.09 -10.21
CA ALA A 109 -18.42 9.84 -10.68
C ALA A 109 -17.42 8.66 -10.66
N ASP A 110 -16.11 8.92 -10.72
CA ASP A 110 -15.10 7.87 -10.55
C ASP A 110 -14.99 7.44 -9.09
N LEU A 111 -15.08 8.39 -8.16
CA LEU A 111 -15.02 8.14 -6.73
C LEU A 111 -16.20 7.25 -6.28
N GLU A 112 -17.41 7.55 -6.76
CA GLU A 112 -18.63 6.78 -6.49
C GLU A 112 -18.64 5.39 -7.13
N ARG A 113 -17.77 5.14 -8.12
CA ARG A 113 -17.68 3.86 -8.83
C ARG A 113 -16.41 3.09 -8.48
N MET A 114 -15.70 3.46 -7.40
CA MET A 114 -14.52 2.72 -6.99
C MET A 114 -14.89 1.26 -6.67
N PRO A 115 -14.18 0.28 -7.27
CA PRO A 115 -14.50 -1.13 -7.09
C PRO A 115 -14.14 -1.62 -5.68
N ALA A 116 -14.71 -2.75 -5.28
CA ALA A 116 -14.33 -3.44 -4.05
C ALA A 116 -12.88 -3.94 -4.14
N ARG A 117 -11.99 -3.25 -3.41
CA ARG A 117 -10.55 -3.53 -3.34
C ARG A 117 -10.03 -3.20 -1.94
N PRO A 118 -8.95 -3.86 -1.47
CA PRO A 118 -8.37 -3.56 -0.17
C PRO A 118 -8.11 -2.05 0.03
N ALA A 119 -7.51 -1.38 -0.97
CA ALA A 119 -7.27 0.06 -0.92
C ALA A 119 -8.55 0.91 -0.80
N THR A 120 -9.67 0.50 -1.44
CA THR A 120 -10.95 1.21 -1.35
C THR A 120 -11.62 0.99 0.01
N LEU A 121 -11.51 -0.21 0.58
CA LEU A 121 -11.95 -0.49 1.95
C LEU A 121 -11.21 0.41 2.94
N GLU A 122 -9.89 0.50 2.82
CA GLU A 122 -9.04 1.34 3.68
C GLU A 122 -9.32 2.83 3.47
N LEU A 123 -9.44 3.30 2.22
CA LEU A 123 -9.81 4.68 1.91
C LEU A 123 -11.12 5.09 2.57
N ARG A 124 -12.14 4.22 2.53
CA ARG A 124 -13.44 4.51 3.13
C ARG A 124 -13.38 4.55 4.67
N ARG A 125 -12.56 3.71 5.29
CA ARG A 125 -12.44 3.60 6.75
C ARG A 125 -11.55 4.68 7.36
N HIS A 126 -10.43 4.96 6.70
CA HIS A 126 -9.31 5.72 7.28
C HIS A 126 -8.89 6.92 6.47
N GLY A 127 -9.44 7.12 5.27
CA GLY A 127 -9.08 8.25 4.45
C GLY A 127 -9.21 9.57 5.21
N ALA A 128 -8.28 10.49 4.97
CA ALA A 128 -8.24 11.80 5.60
C ALA A 128 -8.41 12.87 4.52
N VAL A 129 -9.54 13.60 4.54
CA VAL A 129 -9.72 14.77 3.67
C VAL A 129 -8.85 15.89 4.21
N ILE A 130 -7.81 16.25 3.46
CA ILE A 130 -6.89 17.34 3.81
C ILE A 130 -7.26 18.66 3.12
N GLU A 131 -8.09 18.58 2.08
CA GLU A 131 -8.63 19.74 1.37
C GLU A 131 -10.00 19.40 0.78
N GLY A 132 -10.93 20.35 0.83
CA GLY A 132 -12.32 20.18 0.37
C GLY A 132 -13.27 19.76 1.48
N ASP A 133 -14.52 19.44 1.10
CA ASP A 133 -15.57 19.05 2.03
C ASP A 133 -15.33 17.63 2.59
N PRO A 134 -15.36 17.42 3.93
CA PRO A 134 -15.20 16.08 4.52
C PRO A 134 -16.19 15.02 4.01
N SER A 135 -17.35 15.42 3.49
CA SER A 135 -18.35 14.52 2.90
C SER A 135 -17.87 13.80 1.63
N TRP A 136 -16.75 14.20 1.02
CA TRP A 136 -16.15 13.48 -0.10
C TRP A 136 -15.86 12.01 0.22
N LEU A 137 -15.47 11.70 1.45
CA LEU A 137 -15.28 10.30 1.87
C LEU A 137 -16.59 9.49 1.88
N ALA A 138 -17.73 10.13 2.11
CA ALA A 138 -19.04 9.47 2.10
C ALA A 138 -19.47 9.02 0.70
N ARG A 139 -18.85 9.57 -0.35
CA ARG A 139 -19.08 9.17 -1.74
C ARG A 139 -18.29 7.93 -2.15
N VAL A 140 -17.27 7.55 -1.39
CA VAL A 140 -16.57 6.27 -1.61
C VAL A 140 -17.51 5.13 -1.23
N PRO A 141 -17.74 4.13 -2.10
CA PRO A 141 -18.64 3.03 -1.78
C PRO A 141 -18.21 2.28 -0.51
N THR A 142 -19.22 1.82 0.24
CA THR A 142 -18.98 0.99 1.42
C THR A 142 -18.97 -0.47 1.01
N TRP A 143 -17.78 -1.05 0.96
CA TRP A 143 -17.56 -2.47 0.64
C TRP A 143 -17.21 -3.27 1.89
N SER A 144 -17.57 -4.55 1.89
CA SER A 144 -17.10 -5.54 2.83
C SER A 144 -15.92 -6.32 2.25
N ALA A 145 -15.21 -7.06 3.11
CA ALA A 145 -14.14 -7.95 2.68
C ALA A 145 -14.63 -9.04 1.70
N ARG A 146 -15.89 -9.47 1.81
CA ARG A 146 -16.49 -10.48 0.93
C ARG A 146 -16.76 -9.96 -0.48
N ASP A 147 -16.84 -8.65 -0.66
CA ASP A 147 -17.04 -8.03 -1.96
C ASP A 147 -15.72 -7.96 -2.76
N VAL A 148 -14.57 -8.12 -2.10
CA VAL A 148 -13.27 -8.17 -2.75
C VAL A 148 -13.15 -9.49 -3.51
N SER A 149 -13.09 -9.40 -4.83
CA SER A 149 -13.01 -10.59 -5.69
C SER A 149 -11.70 -11.37 -5.49
N ALA A 150 -11.74 -12.68 -5.77
CA ALA A 150 -10.54 -13.52 -5.77
C ALA A 150 -9.47 -13.01 -6.77
N GLU A 151 -9.87 -12.39 -7.89
CA GLU A 151 -8.96 -11.78 -8.84
C GLU A 151 -8.18 -10.62 -8.20
N GLU A 152 -8.84 -9.73 -7.47
CA GLU A 152 -8.18 -8.62 -6.78
C GLU A 152 -7.26 -9.11 -5.65
N THR A 153 -7.62 -10.18 -4.95
CA THR A 153 -6.73 -10.84 -3.99
C THR A 153 -5.49 -11.44 -4.66
N LEU A 154 -5.64 -12.07 -5.83
CA LEU A 154 -4.51 -12.60 -6.61
C LEU A 154 -3.60 -11.48 -7.13
N LEU A 155 -4.17 -10.39 -7.65
CA LEU A 155 -3.41 -9.22 -8.09
C LEU A 155 -2.60 -8.60 -6.94
N LEU A 156 -3.18 -8.53 -5.74
CA LEU A 156 -2.44 -8.08 -4.55
C LEU A 156 -1.25 -9.00 -4.25
N LEU A 157 -1.45 -10.32 -4.33
CA LEU A 157 -0.39 -11.30 -4.12
C LEU A 157 0.71 -11.19 -5.20
N GLU A 158 0.35 -11.01 -6.47
CA GLU A 158 1.31 -10.81 -7.56
C GLU A 158 2.12 -9.52 -7.39
N ASN A 159 1.46 -8.42 -7.00
CA ASN A 159 2.14 -7.16 -6.70
C ASN A 159 3.19 -7.32 -5.59
N ARG A 160 2.93 -8.14 -4.58
CA ARG A 160 3.92 -8.48 -3.55
C ARG A 160 5.11 -9.29 -4.08
N GLY A 161 4.91 -10.10 -5.12
CA GLY A 161 6.02 -10.74 -5.83
C GLY A 161 6.95 -9.72 -6.49
N PHE A 162 6.39 -8.70 -7.16
CA PHE A 162 7.19 -7.61 -7.74
C PHE A 162 7.93 -6.77 -6.70
N GLU A 163 7.31 -6.51 -5.55
CA GLU A 163 7.97 -5.82 -4.43
C GLU A 163 9.18 -6.61 -3.91
N LEU A 164 9.07 -7.94 -3.79
CA LEU A 164 10.17 -8.81 -3.38
C LEU A 164 11.30 -8.84 -4.43
N ILE A 165 10.96 -8.83 -5.72
CA ILE A 165 11.96 -8.69 -6.80
C ILE A 165 12.65 -7.32 -6.71
N GLY A 166 11.90 -6.25 -6.47
CA GLY A 166 12.47 -4.92 -6.25
C GLY A 166 13.42 -4.87 -5.05
N ALA A 167 13.03 -5.51 -3.94
CA ALA A 167 13.86 -5.64 -2.74
C ALA A 167 15.17 -6.42 -3.02
N GLU A 168 15.11 -7.45 -3.85
CA GLU A 168 16.27 -8.23 -4.28
C GLU A 168 17.27 -7.39 -5.09
N CYS A 169 16.78 -6.52 -5.98
CA CYS A 169 17.63 -5.58 -6.74
C CYS A 169 18.41 -4.60 -5.85
N LEU A 170 18.03 -4.47 -4.57
CA LEU A 170 18.69 -3.62 -3.58
C LEU A 170 19.61 -4.39 -2.62
N ARG A 171 19.78 -5.73 -2.77
CA ARG A 171 20.49 -6.60 -1.81
C ARG A 171 21.85 -6.04 -1.36
N ASP A 172 22.69 -5.64 -2.30
CA ASP A 172 24.07 -5.23 -2.02
C ASP A 172 24.23 -3.71 -1.80
N ARG A 173 23.10 -3.00 -1.63
CA ARG A 173 23.08 -1.55 -1.44
C ARG A 173 23.06 -1.23 0.06
N ALA A 174 23.77 -0.18 0.45
CA ALA A 174 23.84 0.30 1.83
C ALA A 174 22.95 1.53 2.06
N GLY A 175 22.82 1.95 3.33
CA GLY A 175 22.14 3.18 3.72
C GLY A 175 20.65 3.15 3.42
N LEU A 176 20.13 4.17 2.73
CA LEU A 176 18.70 4.29 2.46
C LEU A 176 18.14 3.08 1.68
N ALA A 177 18.90 2.57 0.71
CA ALA A 177 18.48 1.44 -0.10
C ALA A 177 18.31 0.16 0.75
N ALA A 178 19.14 -0.03 1.78
CA ALA A 178 19.00 -1.15 2.70
C ALA A 178 17.74 -1.02 3.57
N LEU A 179 17.42 0.20 4.03
CA LEU A 179 16.17 0.50 4.75
C LEU A 179 14.94 0.27 3.87
N GLN A 180 14.97 0.74 2.61
CA GLN A 180 13.90 0.54 1.63
C GLN A 180 13.69 -0.94 1.33
N ARG A 181 14.78 -1.69 1.13
CA ARG A 181 14.75 -3.14 0.96
C ARG A 181 14.04 -3.82 2.12
N ARG A 182 14.49 -3.57 3.36
CA ARG A 182 13.89 -4.17 4.55
C ARG A 182 12.42 -3.78 4.69
N HIS A 183 12.09 -2.52 4.44
CA HIS A 183 10.70 -2.07 4.47
C HIS A 183 9.83 -2.81 3.45
N ALA A 184 10.28 -3.00 2.21
CA ALA A 184 9.55 -3.75 1.19
C ALA A 184 9.29 -5.21 1.60
N VAL A 185 10.29 -5.86 2.21
CA VAL A 185 10.16 -7.24 2.74
C VAL A 185 9.12 -7.31 3.86
N LEU A 186 9.25 -6.45 4.87
CA LEU A 186 8.37 -6.49 6.05
C LEU A 186 6.94 -6.00 5.73
N LYS A 187 6.80 -5.00 4.85
CA LYS A 187 5.50 -4.59 4.26
C LYS A 187 4.85 -5.78 3.57
N THR A 188 5.60 -6.51 2.75
CA THR A 188 5.11 -7.72 2.09
C THR A 188 4.65 -8.77 3.08
N ALA A 189 5.42 -9.03 4.14
CA ALA A 189 5.02 -9.98 5.18
C ALA A 189 3.65 -9.64 5.80
N LEU A 190 3.40 -8.36 6.12
CA LEU A 190 2.10 -7.92 6.66
C LEU A 190 0.97 -8.03 5.63
N ASP A 191 1.25 -7.72 4.36
CA ASP A 191 0.25 -7.85 3.30
C ASP A 191 -0.13 -9.31 3.03
N LEU A 192 0.78 -10.27 3.21
CA LEU A 192 0.45 -11.70 3.19
C LEU A 192 -0.60 -12.05 4.26
N ALA A 193 -0.54 -11.45 5.45
CA ALA A 193 -1.58 -11.63 6.45
C ALA A 193 -2.92 -11.04 6.00
N GLY A 194 -2.90 -9.87 5.36
CA GLY A 194 -4.09 -9.26 4.75
C GLY A 194 -4.72 -10.16 3.67
N ILE A 195 -3.90 -10.78 2.82
CA ILE A 195 -4.35 -11.71 1.77
C ILE A 195 -4.99 -12.98 2.35
N GLU A 196 -4.44 -13.51 3.45
CA GLU A 196 -5.04 -14.66 4.15
C GLU A 196 -6.35 -14.27 4.83
N ALA A 197 -6.42 -13.10 5.48
CA ALA A 197 -7.65 -12.60 6.06
C ALA A 197 -8.77 -12.42 5.00
N LEU A 198 -8.44 -11.82 3.86
CA LEU A 198 -9.40 -11.62 2.75
C LEU A 198 -9.98 -12.93 2.24
N ALA A 199 -9.18 -13.99 2.22
CA ALA A 199 -9.65 -15.30 1.78
C ALA A 199 -10.63 -15.96 2.74
N ALA A 200 -10.54 -15.62 4.02
CA ALA A 200 -11.55 -15.98 4.99
C ALA A 200 -12.80 -15.07 4.93
N GLY A 201 -12.87 -14.15 3.96
CA GLY A 201 -13.96 -13.18 3.82
C GLY A 201 -13.91 -12.07 4.86
N GLU A 202 -12.73 -11.78 5.40
CA GLU A 202 -12.51 -10.78 6.46
C GLU A 202 -11.40 -9.80 6.11
N TYR A 203 -11.48 -8.60 6.67
CA TYR A 203 -10.40 -7.63 6.55
C TYR A 203 -10.35 -6.78 7.81
N PRO A 204 -9.79 -7.34 8.90
CA PRO A 204 -9.66 -6.65 10.16
C PRO A 204 -8.88 -5.35 10.02
N ASP A 205 -9.18 -4.43 10.92
CA ASP A 205 -8.55 -3.12 10.94
C ASP A 205 -7.14 -3.18 11.55
N GLY A 206 -6.18 -2.60 10.84
CA GLY A 206 -4.77 -2.56 11.23
C GLY A 206 -4.00 -3.88 11.02
N ALA A 207 -2.68 -3.75 10.91
CA ALA A 207 -1.77 -4.85 10.61
C ALA A 207 -1.79 -5.96 11.67
N ALA A 208 -1.79 -5.59 12.95
CA ALA A 208 -1.77 -6.54 14.05
C ALA A 208 -3.01 -7.44 14.06
N ALA A 209 -4.20 -6.88 13.79
CA ALA A 209 -5.43 -7.66 13.74
C ALA A 209 -5.45 -8.60 12.51
N ARG A 210 -4.92 -8.15 11.37
CA ARG A 210 -4.75 -9.00 10.17
C ARG A 210 -3.81 -10.17 10.44
N VAL A 211 -2.67 -9.93 11.10
CA VAL A 211 -1.74 -10.99 11.53
C VAL A 211 -2.41 -11.97 12.48
N ALA A 212 -3.10 -11.49 13.52
CA ALA A 212 -3.83 -12.35 14.44
C ALA A 212 -4.87 -13.21 13.73
N ARG A 213 -5.59 -12.63 12.75
CA ARG A 213 -6.58 -13.36 11.97
C ARG A 213 -5.95 -14.39 11.04
N ALA A 214 -4.85 -14.05 10.38
CA ALA A 214 -4.11 -14.97 9.55
C ALA A 214 -3.58 -16.17 10.37
N ARG A 215 -2.99 -15.92 11.55
CA ARG A 215 -2.55 -16.97 12.48
C ARG A 215 -3.68 -17.91 12.90
N ALA A 216 -4.88 -17.39 13.12
CA ALA A 216 -6.05 -18.18 13.52
C ALA A 216 -6.55 -19.16 12.44
N HIS A 217 -6.29 -18.87 11.16
CA HIS A 217 -6.80 -19.65 10.02
C HIS A 217 -5.75 -20.55 9.37
N ARG A 218 -4.49 -20.36 9.73
CA ARG A 218 -3.38 -21.01 9.06
C ARG A 218 -3.21 -22.44 9.59
N ASP A 219 -2.97 -23.38 8.68
CA ASP A 219 -2.40 -24.67 9.06
C ASP A 219 -1.06 -24.43 9.77
N ARG A 220 -0.89 -25.04 10.95
CA ARG A 220 0.15 -24.71 11.94
C ARG A 220 1.58 -25.06 11.52
N ASP A 221 1.90 -25.09 10.24
CA ASP A 221 3.27 -25.25 9.78
C ASP A 221 4.05 -23.94 10.02
N PRO A 222 4.91 -23.89 11.06
CA PRO A 222 5.64 -22.68 11.42
C PRO A 222 6.76 -22.40 10.41
N ALA A 223 7.20 -23.39 9.63
CA ALA A 223 8.32 -23.26 8.70
C ALA A 223 8.04 -22.26 7.56
N HIS A 224 6.78 -21.92 7.34
CA HIS A 224 6.35 -21.01 6.29
C HIS A 224 5.75 -19.70 6.87
N GLU A 225 5.87 -19.44 8.18
CA GLU A 225 5.37 -18.19 8.77
C GLU A 225 6.22 -17.01 8.28
N PRO A 226 5.61 -15.96 7.68
CA PRO A 226 6.33 -14.73 7.41
C PRO A 226 6.89 -14.16 8.73
N PRO A 227 7.90 -13.26 8.67
CA PRO A 227 8.43 -12.57 9.83
C PRO A 227 7.44 -11.52 10.38
N TRP A 228 6.26 -11.95 10.83
CA TRP A 228 5.17 -11.07 11.23
C TRP A 228 5.49 -10.28 12.49
N ASP A 229 6.15 -10.90 13.46
CA ASP A 229 6.51 -10.20 14.69
C ASP A 229 7.56 -9.12 14.41
N GLU A 230 8.56 -9.39 13.58
CA GLU A 230 9.52 -8.38 13.12
C GLU A 230 8.83 -7.30 12.28
N ALA A 231 7.89 -7.67 11.42
CA ALA A 231 7.20 -6.69 10.59
C ALA A 231 6.28 -5.77 11.40
N LEU A 232 5.62 -6.29 12.44
CA LEU A 232 4.83 -5.49 13.38
C LEU A 232 5.74 -4.58 14.22
N ALA A 233 6.88 -5.09 14.69
CA ALA A 233 7.84 -4.30 15.45
C ALA A 233 8.48 -3.19 14.58
N TRP A 234 8.75 -3.46 13.31
CA TRP A 234 9.18 -2.46 12.32
C TRP A 234 8.12 -1.38 12.10
N ARG A 235 6.86 -1.78 11.91
CA ARG A 235 5.74 -0.84 11.75
C ARG A 235 5.51 0.03 12.98
N ALA A 236 5.71 -0.52 14.17
CA ALA A 236 5.62 0.22 15.43
C ALA A 236 6.84 1.13 15.71
N GLY A 237 7.88 1.10 14.87
CA GLY A 237 9.13 1.83 15.09
C GLY A 237 9.99 1.27 16.23
N VAL A 238 9.70 0.04 16.68
CA VAL A 238 10.47 -0.67 17.72
C VAL A 238 11.75 -1.24 17.13
N LEU A 239 11.67 -1.84 15.93
CA LEU A 239 12.85 -2.19 15.16
C LEU A 239 13.32 -0.98 14.37
N THR A 240 14.60 -0.68 14.47
CA THR A 240 15.28 0.39 13.73
C THR A 240 16.45 -0.19 12.93
N GLY A 241 16.92 0.57 11.95
CA GLY A 241 18.05 0.19 11.10
C GLY A 241 17.73 -0.86 10.02
N ASP A 242 18.75 -1.16 9.21
CA ASP A 242 18.63 -2.01 8.01
C ASP A 242 18.57 -3.52 8.31
N GLY A 243 18.69 -3.92 9.58
CA GLY A 243 18.59 -5.31 10.02
C GLY A 243 19.85 -6.14 9.84
N GLY A 244 20.88 -5.63 9.16
CA GLY A 244 22.13 -6.35 8.91
C GLY A 244 21.91 -7.81 8.49
N ALA A 245 22.52 -8.75 9.22
CA ALA A 245 22.40 -10.19 8.95
C ALA A 245 20.96 -10.74 9.11
N ALA A 246 20.10 -10.12 9.91
CA ALA A 246 18.72 -10.58 10.09
C ALA A 246 17.87 -10.35 8.82
N ALA A 247 18.18 -9.33 8.03
CA ALA A 247 17.42 -8.96 6.84
C ALA A 247 17.38 -10.08 5.78
N GLU A 248 18.45 -10.87 5.64
CA GLU A 248 18.46 -12.03 4.73
C GLU A 248 17.50 -13.13 5.19
N GLY A 249 17.44 -13.39 6.50
CA GLY A 249 16.49 -14.33 7.08
C GLY A 249 15.05 -13.86 6.91
N GLU A 250 14.79 -12.57 7.13
CA GLU A 250 13.49 -11.93 6.91
C GLU A 250 13.04 -12.08 5.44
N LEU A 251 13.94 -11.81 4.48
CA LEU A 251 13.68 -11.95 3.05
C LEU A 251 13.36 -13.41 2.70
N ALA A 252 14.22 -14.36 3.11
CA ALA A 252 14.06 -15.77 2.79
C ALA A 252 12.72 -16.32 3.31
N ARG A 253 12.36 -16.02 4.57
CA ARG A 253 11.07 -16.43 5.15
C ARG A 253 9.89 -15.80 4.43
N THR A 254 9.98 -14.53 4.05
CA THR A 254 8.91 -13.83 3.32
C THR A 254 8.72 -14.40 1.92
N ILE A 255 9.81 -14.67 1.18
CA ILE A 255 9.75 -15.34 -0.12
C ILE A 255 9.11 -16.73 0.02
N ALA A 256 9.56 -17.55 0.97
CA ALA A 256 9.02 -18.89 1.18
C ALA A 256 7.51 -18.84 1.48
N ALA A 257 7.07 -17.91 2.33
CA ALA A 257 5.67 -17.71 2.64
C ALA A 257 4.85 -17.22 1.43
N TRP A 258 5.39 -16.29 0.65
CA TRP A 258 4.76 -15.80 -0.59
C TRP A 258 4.60 -16.93 -1.61
N VAL A 259 5.66 -17.71 -1.86
CA VAL A 259 5.62 -18.87 -2.78
C VAL A 259 4.58 -19.88 -2.32
N GLY A 260 4.55 -20.21 -1.02
CA GLY A 260 3.59 -21.14 -0.44
C GLY A 260 2.15 -20.66 -0.63
N LEU A 261 1.88 -19.38 -0.34
CA LEU A 261 0.55 -18.79 -0.52
C LEU A 261 0.14 -18.75 -2.00
N TRP A 262 1.04 -18.33 -2.88
CA TRP A 262 0.79 -18.29 -4.32
C TRP A 262 0.44 -19.67 -4.87
N ARG A 263 1.19 -20.72 -4.51
CA ARG A 263 0.90 -22.10 -4.90
C ARG A 263 -0.49 -22.54 -4.44
N ARG A 264 -0.86 -22.27 -3.18
CA ARG A 264 -2.20 -22.59 -2.67
C ARG A 264 -3.33 -21.90 -3.44
N ARG A 265 -3.15 -20.64 -3.84
CA ARG A 265 -4.20 -19.85 -4.51
C ARG A 265 -4.33 -20.15 -5.99
N VAL A 266 -3.23 -20.48 -6.66
CA VAL A 266 -3.21 -20.76 -8.10
C VAL A 266 -3.49 -22.24 -8.40
N GLY A 267 -3.29 -23.14 -7.42
CA GLY A 267 -3.54 -24.57 -7.52
C GLY A 267 -2.24 -25.41 -7.48
N ASP A 268 -2.37 -26.65 -6.99
CA ASP A 268 -1.28 -27.57 -6.64
C ASP A 268 -0.40 -27.98 -7.85
N PRO A 269 0.94 -28.09 -7.70
CA PRO A 269 1.92 -28.26 -8.77
C PRO A 269 2.17 -29.72 -9.20
N GLY A 270 1.21 -30.63 -8.97
CA GLY A 270 1.27 -31.99 -9.53
C GLY A 270 1.35 -32.03 -11.07
N ASP A 271 1.10 -30.89 -11.72
CA ASP A 271 1.37 -30.62 -13.12
C ASP A 271 2.08 -29.25 -13.24
N PRO A 272 3.40 -29.20 -13.55
CA PRO A 272 4.14 -27.95 -13.66
C PRO A 272 3.62 -26.99 -14.73
N ALA A 273 2.79 -27.45 -15.69
CA ALA A 273 2.16 -26.59 -16.68
C ALA A 273 0.86 -25.90 -16.17
N ARG A 274 0.22 -26.43 -15.12
CA ARG A 274 -1.09 -25.96 -14.64
C ARG A 274 -1.12 -24.59 -13.97
N PRO A 275 -0.15 -24.20 -13.10
CA PRO A 275 -0.20 -22.91 -12.44
C PRO A 275 -0.14 -21.76 -13.46
N PHE A 276 0.75 -21.89 -14.44
CA PHE A 276 0.88 -20.94 -15.54
C PHE A 276 -0.34 -20.94 -16.45
N ALA A 277 -0.98 -22.09 -16.69
CA ALA A 277 -2.22 -22.16 -17.47
C ALA A 277 -3.44 -21.55 -16.74
N ALA A 278 -3.54 -21.70 -15.42
CA ALA A 278 -4.58 -21.04 -14.62
C ALA A 278 -4.40 -19.53 -14.62
N ILE A 279 -3.18 -19.05 -14.38
CA ILE A 279 -2.84 -17.63 -14.48
C ILE A 279 -3.05 -17.14 -15.90
N ALA A 280 -2.61 -17.85 -16.94
CA ALA A 280 -2.82 -17.45 -18.33
C ALA A 280 -4.32 -17.33 -18.69
N ARG A 281 -5.19 -18.17 -18.12
CA ARG A 281 -6.64 -18.07 -18.31
C ARG A 281 -7.25 -16.85 -17.61
N VAL A 282 -6.84 -16.56 -16.38
CA VAL A 282 -7.19 -15.29 -15.71
C VAL A 282 -6.61 -14.11 -16.49
N ALA A 283 -5.39 -14.28 -16.99
CA ALA A 283 -4.62 -13.31 -17.74
C ALA A 283 -5.33 -12.92 -19.05
N ALA A 284 -5.86 -13.91 -19.77
CA ALA A 284 -6.60 -13.72 -21.01
C ALA A 284 -7.98 -13.09 -20.81
N ARG A 285 -8.57 -13.23 -19.61
CA ARG A 285 -9.91 -12.72 -19.30
C ARG A 285 -9.92 -11.29 -18.77
N ALA A 286 -8.87 -10.86 -18.06
CA ALA A 286 -8.83 -9.48 -17.58
C ALA A 286 -8.49 -8.52 -18.72
N ARG A 287 -9.27 -7.44 -18.85
CA ARG A 287 -8.99 -6.36 -19.80
C ARG A 287 -7.60 -5.77 -19.51
N ALA A 288 -6.74 -5.67 -20.52
CA ALA A 288 -5.36 -5.15 -20.39
C ALA A 288 -5.28 -3.80 -19.64
N ARG A 289 -6.30 -2.94 -19.79
CA ARG A 289 -6.41 -1.65 -19.06
C ARG A 289 -6.50 -1.76 -17.54
N ARG A 290 -6.87 -2.92 -16.96
CA ARG A 290 -6.94 -3.11 -15.50
C ARG A 290 -5.60 -3.50 -14.87
N ARG A 291 -4.66 -4.04 -15.64
CA ARG A 291 -3.36 -4.55 -15.14
C ARG A 291 -2.31 -3.47 -15.02
N VAL A 292 -2.40 -2.44 -15.83
CA VAL A 292 -1.56 -1.26 -15.68
C VAL A 292 -2.24 -0.41 -14.62
N ARG A 293 -1.65 -0.29 -13.42
CA ARG A 293 -1.97 0.83 -12.54
C ARG A 293 -1.83 2.09 -13.40
N GLU A 294 -2.93 2.76 -13.74
CA GLU A 294 -2.88 4.13 -14.24
C GLU A 294 -2.54 5.09 -13.07
N ALA A 295 -1.57 4.70 -12.23
CA ALA A 295 -0.86 5.59 -11.34
C ALA A 295 0.14 6.33 -12.22
N VAL A 296 0.06 7.65 -12.20
CA VAL A 296 1.03 8.55 -12.80
C VAL A 296 1.94 9.02 -11.68
#